data_AF-A0A5E4PHZ9-F1
#
_entry.id   AF-A0A5E4PHZ9-F1
#
_cell.length_a   1.000
_cell.length_b   1.000
_cell.length_c   1.000
_cell.angle_alpha   90.00
_cell.angle_beta   90.00
_cell.angle_gamma   90.00
#
_symmetry.space_group_name_H-M   'P 1'
#
loop_
_entity.id
_entity.type
_entity.pdbx_description
1 polymer ?
#
loop_
_entity_poly.entity_id
_entity_poly.type
_entity_poly.pdbx_seq_one_letter_code
_entity_poly.pdbx_strand_id
1 'polypeptide(L)'
;MVKDEMEEAVKKAFDGLRIIAVYYNTADHPGMFIVREFFSHKDGITLGAILGLTKTLDEARKLVPPYLHRSSRTPEDEPTLIETWF
;
A
#
# COMPACT_ATOMS: atom_id res chain seq x y z
N MET A 1 -1.91 -22.89 24.84
CA MET A 1 -1.70 -21.50 24.40
C MET A 1 -2.48 -20.63 25.35
N VAL A 2 -1.76 -19.90 26.19
CA VAL A 2 -2.35 -19.09 27.27
C VAL A 2 -3.00 -17.86 26.62
N LYS A 3 -4.13 -17.38 27.16
CA LYS A 3 -4.90 -16.25 26.62
C LYS A 3 -4.03 -15.02 26.32
N ASP A 4 -2.99 -14.81 27.13
CA ASP A 4 -2.04 -13.70 27.01
C ASP A 4 -1.13 -13.84 25.77
N GLU A 5 -0.67 -15.05 25.44
CA GLU A 5 0.12 -15.31 24.21
C GLU A 5 -0.70 -15.06 22.94
N MET A 6 -2.02 -15.34 23.01
CA MET A 6 -2.94 -15.11 21.90
C MET A 6 -3.25 -13.62 21.74
N GLU A 7 -3.41 -12.87 22.83
CA GLU A 7 -3.56 -11.42 22.79
C GLU A 7 -2.30 -10.70 22.29
N GLU A 8 -1.12 -11.17 22.67
CA GLU A 8 0.16 -10.61 22.19
C GLU A 8 0.40 -10.92 20.71
N ALA A 9 0.06 -12.14 20.26
CA ALA A 9 0.11 -12.53 18.86
C ALA A 9 -0.93 -11.77 18.02
N VAL A 10 -2.13 -11.53 18.56
CA VAL A 10 -3.15 -10.70 17.91
C VAL A 10 -2.70 -9.25 17.86
N LYS A 11 -2.14 -8.68 18.93
CA LYS A 11 -1.56 -7.32 18.91
C LYS A 11 -0.44 -7.19 17.88
N LYS A 12 0.50 -8.13 17.83
CA LYS A 12 1.55 -8.18 16.80
C LYS A 12 1.00 -8.36 15.39
N ALA A 13 -0.07 -9.14 15.22
CA ALA A 13 -0.73 -9.31 13.94
C ALA A 13 -1.57 -8.08 13.53
N PHE A 14 -1.95 -7.23 14.50
CA PHE A 14 -2.70 -5.99 14.32
C PHE A 14 -1.83 -4.74 14.51
N ASP A 15 -0.50 -4.86 14.43
CA ASP A 15 0.42 -3.74 14.68
C ASP A 15 0.47 -2.73 13.52
N GLY A 16 -0.24 -2.97 12.42
CA GLY A 16 -0.37 -1.97 11.36
C GLY A 16 -1.31 -2.28 10.21
N LEU A 17 -1.67 -1.22 9.48
CA LEU A 17 -2.45 -1.28 8.24
C LEU A 17 -1.47 -1.38 7.06
N ARG A 18 -1.63 -2.43 6.24
CA ARG A 18 -0.93 -2.54 4.97
C ARG A 18 -1.58 -1.59 3.97
N ILE A 19 -0.81 -0.68 3.39
CA ILE A 19 -1.27 0.28 2.40
C ILE A 19 -0.50 0.04 1.11
N ILE A 20 -1.20 -0.01 -0.02
CA ILE A 20 -0.58 -0.03 -1.35
C ILE A 20 -0.96 1.25 -2.08
N ALA A 21 0.04 1.98 -2.56
CA ALA A 21 -0.16 3.14 -3.42
C ALA A 21 0.32 2.83 -4.84
N VAL A 22 -0.50 3.21 -5.83
CA VAL A 22 -0.15 3.17 -7.25
C VAL A 22 0.14 4.59 -7.70
N TYR A 23 1.37 4.85 -8.13
CA TYR A 23 1.78 6.13 -8.70
C TYR A 23 1.91 6.04 -10.22
N TYR A 24 1.79 7.16 -10.93
CA TYR A 24 2.09 7.27 -12.35
C TYR A 24 2.99 8.47 -12.63
N ASN A 25 3.96 8.26 -13.53
CA ASN A 25 4.82 9.32 -14.06
C ASN A 25 5.55 10.09 -12.96
N THR A 26 6.12 9.38 -11.98
CA THR A 26 7.03 9.95 -10.99
C THR A 26 8.33 10.37 -11.67
N ALA A 27 9.07 11.31 -11.06
CA ALA A 27 10.27 11.89 -11.66
C ALA A 27 11.37 10.86 -11.98
N ASP A 28 11.46 9.79 -11.18
CA ASP A 28 12.40 8.68 -11.32
C ASP A 28 11.94 7.60 -12.32
N HIS A 29 10.63 7.54 -12.65
CA HIS A 29 10.05 6.55 -13.55
C HIS A 29 9.01 7.18 -14.50
N PRO A 30 9.45 8.01 -15.47
CA PRO A 30 8.56 8.70 -16.39
C PRO A 30 7.77 7.71 -17.27
N GLY A 31 6.47 7.96 -17.44
CA GLY A 31 5.57 7.14 -18.25
C GLY A 31 5.33 5.71 -17.72
N MET A 32 5.63 5.44 -16.45
CA MET A 32 5.41 4.15 -15.80
C MET A 32 4.44 4.27 -14.64
N PHE A 33 3.76 3.17 -14.31
CA PHE A 33 3.08 2.99 -13.04
C PHE A 33 4.03 2.31 -12.03
N ILE A 34 4.04 2.78 -10.79
CA ILE A 34 4.77 2.16 -9.67
C ILE A 34 3.76 1.69 -8.64
N VAL A 35 3.88 0.42 -8.23
CA VAL A 35 3.11 -0.11 -7.11
C VAL A 35 4.03 -0.19 -5.90
N ARG A 36 3.74 0.61 -4.87
CA ARG A 36 4.58 0.72 -3.66
C ARG A 36 3.77 0.41 -2.43
N GLU A 37 4.37 -0.38 -1.56
CA GLU A 37 3.81 -0.77 -0.28
C GLU A 37 4.27 0.17 0.84
N PHE A 38 3.37 0.37 1.80
CA PHE A 38 3.60 1.06 3.05
C PHE A 38 2.95 0.28 4.19
N PHE A 39 3.50 0.43 5.38
CA PHE A 39 2.90 -0.10 6.61
C PHE A 39 2.66 1.04 7.58
N SER A 40 1.40 1.29 7.91
CA SER A 40 1.03 2.25 8.95
C SER A 40 0.99 1.53 10.28
N HIS A 41 1.76 1.98 11.26
CA HIS A 41 1.81 1.45 12.62
C HIS A 41 1.71 2.60 13.63
N LYS A 42 1.64 2.27 14.92
CA LYS A 42 1.47 3.26 16.01
C LYS A 42 2.50 4.39 16.01
N ASP A 43 3.70 4.12 15.50
CA ASP A 43 4.85 5.05 15.50
C ASP A 43 5.02 5.80 14.17
N GLY A 44 4.11 5.59 13.20
CA GLY A 44 4.13 6.26 11.90
C GLY A 44 3.94 5.33 10.72
N ILE A 45 4.33 5.80 9.53
CA ILE A 45 4.28 5.02 8.29
C ILE A 45 5.70 4.62 7.89
N THR A 46 5.92 3.34 7.65
CA THR A 46 7.16 2.80 7.08
C THR A 46 6.99 2.45 5.61
N LEU A 47 8.06 2.65 4.84
CA LEU A 47 8.14 2.18 3.46
C LEU A 47 8.29 0.66 3.44
N GLY A 48 7.42 0.01 2.67
CA GLY A 48 7.55 -1.39 2.30
C GLY A 48 8.27 -1.56 0.97
N ALA A 49 7.99 -2.66 0.28
CA ALA A 49 8.60 -2.98 -1.00
C ALA A 49 7.97 -2.21 -2.19
N ILE A 50 8.74 -2.07 -3.28
CA ILE A 50 8.16 -1.80 -4.61
C ILE A 50 7.70 -3.16 -5.16
N LEU A 51 6.39 -3.31 -5.34
CA LEU A 51 5.80 -4.56 -5.87
C LEU A 51 6.00 -4.69 -7.38
N GLY A 52 6.17 -3.57 -8.08
CA GLY A 52 6.55 -3.59 -9.49
C GLY A 52 6.42 -2.24 -10.20
N LEU A 53 6.94 -2.23 -11.43
CA LEU A 53 6.86 -1.15 -12.42
C LEU A 53 6.09 -1.69 -13.62
N THR A 54 4.99 -1.05 -14.01
CA THR A 54 4.14 -1.51 -15.12
C THR A 54 3.86 -0.40 -16.13
N LYS A 55 3.41 -0.77 -17.33
CA LYS A 55 3.08 0.18 -18.40
C LYS A 55 1.62 0.60 -18.36
N THR A 56 0.77 -0.21 -17.75
CA THR A 56 -0.67 0.04 -17.66
C THR A 56 -1.17 -0.04 -16.21
N LEU A 57 -2.25 0.68 -15.92
CA LEU A 57 -2.90 0.65 -14.61
C LEU A 57 -3.50 -0.74 -14.32
N ASP A 58 -3.99 -1.45 -15.33
CA ASP A 58 -4.56 -2.80 -15.14
C ASP A 58 -3.49 -3.84 -14.77
N GLU A 59 -2.26 -3.71 -15.29
CA GLU A 59 -1.13 -4.51 -14.82
C GLU A 59 -0.75 -4.16 -13.38
N ALA A 60 -0.75 -2.88 -13.03
CA ALA A 60 -0.46 -2.43 -11.66
C ALA A 60 -1.46 -3.02 -10.65
N ARG A 61 -2.75 -3.02 -10.99
CA ARG A 61 -3.81 -3.61 -10.14
C ARG A 61 -3.65 -5.10 -9.90
N LYS A 62 -3.05 -5.86 -10.83
CA LYS A 62 -2.75 -7.29 -10.63
C LYS A 62 -1.67 -7.54 -9.58
N LEU A 63 -0.86 -6.54 -9.26
CA LEU A 63 0.15 -6.60 -8.21
C LEU A 63 -0.43 -6.29 -6.83
N VAL A 64 -1.63 -5.72 -6.75
CA VAL A 64 -2.30 -5.41 -5.50
C VAL A 64 -2.94 -6.69 -4.95
N PRO A 65 -2.73 -7.02 -3.66
CA PRO A 65 -3.41 -8.14 -3.03
C PRO A 65 -4.95 -7.99 -3.12
N PRO A 66 -5.67 -9.06 -3.53
CA PRO A 66 -7.10 -8.96 -3.89
C PRO A 66 -8.03 -8.68 -2.70
N TYR A 67 -7.52 -8.78 -1.47
CA TYR A 67 -8.28 -8.53 -0.24
C TYR A 67 -8.25 -7.07 0.23
N LEU A 68 -7.48 -6.21 -0.43
CA LEU A 68 -7.43 -4.78 -0.10
C LEU A 68 -8.56 -4.02 -0.79
N HIS A 69 -9.07 -3.01 -0.12
CA HIS A 69 -10.10 -2.13 -0.64
C HIS A 69 -9.47 -0.88 -1.26
N ARG A 70 -9.89 -0.53 -2.47
CA ARG A 70 -9.48 0.72 -3.11
C ARG A 70 -10.18 1.90 -2.45
N SER A 71 -9.41 2.83 -1.92
CA SER A 71 -9.91 4.12 -1.45
C SER A 71 -10.19 5.06 -2.64
N SER A 72 -11.19 5.91 -2.48
CA SER A 72 -11.42 7.01 -3.41
C SER A 72 -10.33 8.06 -3.29
N ARG A 73 -9.97 8.68 -4.41
CA ARG A 73 -9.09 9.85 -4.42
C ARG A 73 -9.79 11.07 -3.83
N THR A 74 -8.99 11.97 -3.24
CA THR A 74 -9.44 13.30 -2.83
C THR A 74 -8.72 14.40 -3.62
N PRO A 75 -9.24 15.64 -3.64
CA PRO A 75 -8.60 16.76 -4.33
C PRO A 75 -7.19 17.10 -3.82
N GLU A 76 -6.87 16.72 -2.59
CA GLU A 76 -5.59 16.97 -1.94
C GLU A 76 -4.53 15.90 -2.29
N ASP A 77 -4.91 14.81 -2.95
CA ASP A 77 -3.97 13.78 -3.39
C ASP A 77 -3.01 14.35 -4.45
N GLU A 78 -1.73 14.02 -4.30
CA GLU A 78 -0.71 14.36 -5.28
C GLU A 78 -1.11 13.89 -6.70
N PRO A 79 -0.89 14.69 -7.76
CA PRO A 79 -1.32 14.34 -9.11
C PRO A 79 -0.77 12.99 -9.59
N THR A 80 0.43 12.63 -9.14
CA THR A 80 1.09 11.36 -9.46
C THR A 80 0.49 10.17 -8.72
N LEU A 81 -0.24 10.36 -7.62
CA LEU A 81 -0.92 9.28 -6.89
C LEU A 81 -2.21 8.91 -7.63
N ILE A 82 -2.32 7.67 -8.12
CA ILE A 82 -3.44 7.22 -8.95
C ILE A 82 -4.44 6.40 -8.13
N GLU A 83 -3.96 5.50 -7.27
CA GLU A 83 -4.83 4.70 -6.40
C GLU A 83 -4.15 4.44 -5.06
N THR A 84 -4.97 4.32 -4.01
CA THR A 84 -4.55 3.89 -2.67
C THR A 84 -5.44 2.72 -2.25
N TRP A 85 -4.84 1.69 -1.66
CA TRP A 85 -5.51 0.46 -1.25
C TRP A 85 -5.11 0.09 0.18
N PHE A 86 -6.06 -0.37 0.99
CA PHE A 86 -5.81 -0.85 2.35
C PHE A 86 -6.92 -1.77 2.87
#